data_AF-A0AA37TGS2-F1
#
_entry.id   AF-A0AA37TGS2-F1
#
_cell.length_a   1.000
_cell.length_b   1.000
_cell.length_c   1.000
_cell.angle_alpha   90.00
_cell.angle_beta   90.00
_cell.angle_gamma   90.00
#
_symmetry.space_group_name_H-M   'P 1'
#
loop_
_entity.id
_entity.type
_entity.pdbx_description
1 polymer ?
#
loop_
_entity_poly.entity_id
_entity_poly.type
_entity_poly.pdbx_seq_one_letter_code
_entity_poly.pdbx_strand_id
1 'polypeptide(L)' 'MIRILAAAALAACLAGCVTPGQPSIPASLLTCSDAPTWRKGGTQRDVAGYAVDLRDAHADCRDRLGAVRSIMAPTE' A
#
# COMPACT_ATOMS: atom_id res chain seq x y z
N MET A 1 27.99 17.52 42.19
CA MET A 1 26.87 16.55 42.20
C MET A 1 25.72 16.99 41.27
N ILE A 2 25.32 18.27 41.27
CA ILE A 2 24.25 18.82 40.40
C ILE A 2 24.51 18.65 38.88
N ARG A 3 25.78 18.73 38.44
CA ARG A 3 26.14 18.59 37.01
C ARG A 3 25.90 17.19 36.43
N ILE A 4 25.93 16.15 37.26
CA ILE A 4 25.76 14.75 36.82
C ILE A 4 24.26 14.46 36.59
N LEU A 5 23.39 15.05 37.42
CA LEU A 5 21.93 14.93 37.27
C LEU A 5 21.41 15.62 36.01
N ALA A 6 21.97 16.77 35.64
CA ALA A 6 21.60 17.48 34.41
C ALA A 6 21.97 16.71 33.13
N ALA A 7 23.10 15.99 33.14
CA ALA A 7 23.52 15.17 32.00
C ALA A 7 22.63 13.92 31.82
N ALA A 8 22.18 13.31 32.92
CA ALA A 8 21.28 12.15 32.87
C ALA A 8 19.88 12.51 32.35
N ALA A 9 19.36 13.69 32.71
CA ALA A 9 18.08 14.18 32.21
C ALA A 9 18.11 14.48 30.70
N LEU A 10 19.23 14.99 30.19
CA LEU A 10 19.39 15.26 28.76
C LEU A 10 19.45 13.96 27.94
N ALA A 11 20.13 12.93 28.45
CA ALA A 11 20.24 11.63 27.79
C ALA A 11 18.89 10.88 27.72
N ALA A 12 18.00 11.07 28.70
CA ALA A 12 16.67 10.47 28.69
C ALA A 12 15.75 11.08 27.60
N CYS A 13 15.89 12.37 27.28
CA CYS A 13 15.11 13.01 26.22
C CYS A 13 15.49 12.55 24.81
N LEU A 14 16.74 12.11 24.60
CA LEU A 14 17.23 11.63 23.29
C LEU A 14 16.88 10.17 23.01
N ALA A 15 16.53 9.38 24.02
CA ALA A 15 16.14 7.97 23.87
C ALA A 15 14.68 7.79 23.38
N GLY A 16 13.89 8.87 23.30
CA GLY A 16 12.47 8.81 22.95
C GLY A 16 12.14 8.85 21.44
N CYS A 17 13.11 9.07 20.56
CA CYS A 17 12.87 9.07 19.12
C CYS A 17 12.84 7.63 18.57
N VAL A 18 11.78 6.88 18.90
CA VAL A 18 11.38 5.73 18.08
C VAL A 18 10.76 6.29 16.81
N THR A 19 11.50 6.25 15.72
CA THR A 19 10.91 6.42 14.38
C THR A 19 9.97 5.23 14.17
N PRO A 20 8.64 5.43 14.05
CA PRO A 20 7.75 4.33 13.71
C PRO A 20 8.24 3.73 12.39
N GLY A 21 8.60 2.44 12.42
CA GLY A 21 9.03 1.73 11.22
C GLY A 21 7.93 1.78 10.18
N GLN A 22 8.28 2.05 8.92
CA GLN A 22 7.30 1.98 7.84
C GLN A 22 6.75 0.55 7.73
N PRO A 23 5.43 0.35 7.65
CA PRO A 23 4.87 -0.97 7.43
C PRO A 23 5.43 -1.59 6.15
N SER A 24 5.87 -2.84 6.24
CA SER A 24 6.31 -3.58 5.06
C SER A 24 5.10 -3.98 4.23
N ILE A 25 5.06 -3.57 2.96
CA ILE A 25 4.03 -3.99 2.01
C ILE A 25 4.49 -5.25 1.29
N PRO A 26 3.73 -6.37 1.33
CA PRO A 26 4.04 -7.55 0.56
C PRO A 26 4.16 -7.24 -0.94
N ALA A 27 5.22 -7.72 -1.59
CA ALA A 27 5.46 -7.48 -3.02
C ALA A 27 4.29 -7.96 -3.90
N SER A 28 3.57 -9.00 -3.47
CA SER A 28 2.38 -9.49 -4.17
C SER A 28 1.28 -8.43 -4.28
N LEU A 29 1.19 -7.47 -3.36
CA LEU A 29 0.17 -6.41 -3.43
C LEU A 29 0.58 -5.25 -4.35
N LEU A 30 1.84 -5.21 -4.79
CA LEU A 30 2.38 -4.12 -5.62
C LEU A 30 2.26 -4.38 -7.13
N THR A 31 1.71 -5.53 -7.51
CA THR A 31 1.48 -5.89 -8.90
C THR A 31 0.02 -6.27 -9.07
N CYS A 32 -0.67 -5.52 -9.94
CA CYS A 32 -2.03 -5.80 -10.37
C CYS A 32 -2.01 -6.61 -11.67
N SER A 33 -3.14 -7.23 -11.99
CA SER A 33 -3.39 -7.82 -13.31
C SER A 33 -3.30 -6.75 -14.39
N ASP A 34 -2.72 -7.12 -15.54
CA ASP A 34 -2.61 -6.21 -16.67
C ASP A 34 -3.99 -5.88 -17.25
N ALA A 35 -4.12 -4.66 -17.78
CA ALA A 35 -5.31 -4.30 -18.54
C ALA A 35 -5.41 -5.16 -19.81
N PRO A 36 -6.61 -5.67 -20.14
CA PRO A 36 -6.79 -6.39 -21.40
C PRO A 36 -6.48 -5.45 -22.57
N THR A 37 -5.91 -6.00 -23.63
CA THR A 37 -5.63 -5.22 -24.85
C THR A 37 -6.89 -5.14 -25.71
N TRP A 38 -7.35 -3.92 -25.99
CA TRP A 38 -8.46 -3.72 -26.92
C TRP A 38 -8.07 -4.14 -28.33
N ARG A 39 -8.88 -5.02 -28.94
CA ARG A 39 -8.75 -5.37 -30.36
C ARG A 39 -9.77 -4.55 -31.14
N LYS A 40 -9.29 -3.70 -32.05
CA LYS A 40 -10.18 -2.93 -32.95
C LYS A 40 -10.83 -3.90 -33.94
N GLY A 41 -12.16 -3.76 -34.09
CA GLY A 41 -12.97 -4.70 -34.86
C GLY A 41 -13.41 -5.89 -34.01
N GLY A 42 -14.50 -6.54 -34.41
CA GLY A 42 -15.06 -7.67 -33.68
C GLY A 42 -16.58 -7.64 -33.62
N THR A 43 -17.13 -8.65 -32.96
CA THR A 43 -18.56 -8.81 -32.69
C THR A 43 -18.96 -8.09 -31.40
N GLN A 44 -20.26 -7.94 -31.18
CA GLN A 44 -20.77 -7.45 -29.88
C GLN A 44 -20.35 -8.36 -28.71
N ARG A 45 -20.18 -9.67 -28.96
CA ARG A 45 -19.68 -10.61 -27.96
C ARG A 45 -18.23 -10.30 -27.56
N ASP A 46 -17.40 -9.86 -28.50
CA ASP A 46 -16.01 -9.50 -28.21
C ASP A 46 -15.93 -8.21 -27.37
N VAL A 47 -16.81 -7.24 -27.64
CA VAL A 47 -16.97 -6.04 -26.80
C VAL A 47 -17.37 -6.43 -25.38
N ALA A 48 -18.37 -7.31 -25.24
CA ALA A 48 -18.84 -7.75 -23.93
C ALA A 48 -17.74 -8.52 -23.16
N GLY A 49 -16.99 -9.39 -23.83
CA GLY A 49 -15.85 -10.09 -23.25
C GLY A 49 -14.78 -9.12 -22.76
N TYR A 50 -14.37 -8.16 -23.59
CA TYR A 50 -13.41 -7.14 -23.20
C TYR A 50 -13.86 -6.32 -21.98
N ALA A 51 -15.13 -5.95 -21.91
CA ALA A 51 -15.66 -5.21 -20.76
C ALA A 51 -15.63 -6.02 -19.46
N VAL A 52 -15.87 -7.34 -19.56
CA VAL A 52 -15.74 -8.27 -18.42
C VAL A 52 -14.29 -8.37 -17.98
N ASP A 53 -13.36 -8.62 -18.90
CA ASP A 53 -11.92 -8.73 -18.59
C ASP A 53 -11.40 -7.43 -17.95
N LEU A 54 -11.84 -6.27 -18.46
CA LEU A 54 -11.42 -4.97 -17.94
C LEU A 54 -11.95 -4.73 -16.52
N ARG A 55 -13.21 -5.11 -16.27
CA ARG A 55 -13.81 -5.03 -14.93
C ARG A 55 -13.05 -5.91 -13.94
N ASP A 56 -12.67 -7.12 -14.35
CA ASP A 56 -12.00 -8.08 -13.47
C ASP A 56 -10.57 -7.62 -13.16
N ALA A 57 -9.83 -7.10 -14.16
CA ALA A 57 -8.53 -6.46 -13.93
C ALA A 57 -8.63 -5.23 -12.99
N HIS A 58 -9.68 -4.41 -13.14
CA HIS A 58 -9.93 -3.31 -12.22
C HIS A 58 -10.19 -3.80 -10.79
N ALA A 59 -11.02 -4.82 -10.63
CA ALA A 59 -11.36 -5.37 -9.31
C ALA A 59 -10.12 -5.88 -8.58
N ASP A 60 -9.26 -6.64 -9.27
CA ASP A 60 -7.99 -7.11 -8.72
C ASP A 60 -7.12 -5.96 -8.19
N CYS A 61 -6.96 -4.90 -8.99
CA CYS A 61 -6.13 -3.78 -8.58
C CYS A 61 -6.73 -2.97 -7.44
N ARG A 62 -8.05 -2.75 -7.46
CA ARG A 62 -8.78 -2.09 -6.38
C ARG A 62 -8.61 -2.85 -5.07
N ASP A 63 -8.73 -4.18 -5.09
CA ASP A 63 -8.67 -5.00 -3.88
C ASP A 63 -7.26 -5.00 -3.28
N ARG A 64 -6.22 -5.08 -4.12
CA ARG A 64 -4.81 -4.95 -3.68
C ARG A 64 -4.54 -3.59 -3.06
N LEU A 65 -4.97 -2.50 -3.71
CA LEU A 65 -4.83 -1.14 -3.17
C LEU A 65 -5.62 -0.94 -1.87
N GLY A 66 -6.78 -1.59 -1.74
CA GLY A 66 -7.54 -1.65 -0.50
C GLY A 66 -6.73 -2.29 0.63
N ALA A 67 -6.11 -3.44 0.38
CA ALA A 67 -5.25 -4.11 1.35
C ALA A 67 -4.02 -3.26 1.74
N VAL A 68 -3.36 -2.62 0.77
CA VAL A 68 -2.26 -1.68 1.03
C VAL A 68 -2.73 -0.53 1.93
N ARG A 69 -3.90 0.04 1.66
CA ARG A 69 -4.49 1.11 2.48
C ARG A 69 -4.75 0.65 3.91
N SER A 70 -5.26 -0.57 4.11
CA SER A 70 -5.47 -1.14 5.44
C SER A 70 -4.18 -1.35 6.22
N ILE A 71 -3.08 -1.71 5.55
CA ILE A 71 -1.76 -1.84 6.18
C ILE A 71 -1.17 -0.47 6.56
N MET A 72 -1.44 0.55 5.75
CA MET A 72 -0.95 1.92 5.97
C MET A 72 -1.80 2.73 6.95
N ALA A 73 -3.02 2.28 7.24
CA ALA A 73 -3.92 2.98 8.14
C ALA A 73 -3.30 3.02 9.56
N PRO A 74 -3.25 4.20 10.21
CA PRO A 74 -2.79 4.29 11.59
C PRO A 74 -3.67 3.41 12.47
N THR A 75 -3.04 2.63 13.35
CA THR A 75 -3.75 1.94 14.42
C THR A 75 -4.16 3.00 15.44
N GLU A 76 -5.46 3.23 15.58
CA GLU A 76 -6.01 4.05 16.67
C GLU A 76 -5.92 3.31 18.02
#